data_AF-A0A6P1ME92-F1
#
_entry.id   AF-A0A6P1ME92-F1
#
_cell.length_a   1.000
_cell.length_b   1.000
_cell.length_c   1.000
_cell.angle_alpha   90.00
_cell.angle_beta   90.00
_cell.angle_gamma   90.00
#
_symmetry.space_group_name_H-M   'P 1'
#
loop_
_entity.id
_entity.type
_entity.pdbx_description
1 polymer ?
#
loop_
_entity_poly.entity_id
_entity_poly.type
_entity_poly.pdbx_seq_one_letter_code
_entity_poly.pdbx_strand_id
1 'polypeptide(L)'
;MNIALIDKQTKICENIAVFESMQMAVNMLGEQYIIVEQSDSFGIGDIYKNGEWSKDTHAPQTAEEKQAKYNTLSIQYIHEKYSLDDENKIMREYLLDMNNASYNDAFQAYNVYVEQCKAKAHKEVYGND
;
A
#
# COMPACT_ATOMS: atom_id res chain seq x y z
N MET A 1 -9.87 -31.41 -6.66
CA MET A 1 -10.65 -30.63 -5.67
C MET A 1 -9.90 -29.35 -5.34
N ASN A 2 -10.61 -28.24 -5.12
CA ASN A 2 -9.99 -26.97 -4.74
C ASN A 2 -9.78 -26.94 -3.23
N ILE A 3 -8.55 -26.67 -2.82
CA ILE A 3 -8.13 -26.62 -1.42
C ILE A 3 -7.59 -25.23 -1.13
N ALA A 4 -8.13 -24.61 -0.09
CA ALA A 4 -7.62 -23.36 0.44
C ALA A 4 -6.42 -23.62 1.37
N LEU A 5 -5.37 -22.84 1.16
CA LEU A 5 -4.16 -22.82 1.97
C LEU A 5 -4.22 -21.59 2.87
N ILE A 6 -4.54 -21.81 4.15
CA ILE A 6 -4.76 -20.73 5.11
C ILE A 6 -3.55 -20.62 6.03
N ASP A 7 -3.01 -19.42 6.14
CA ASP A 7 -1.89 -19.15 7.03
C ASP A 7 -2.28 -19.39 8.50
N LYS A 8 -1.42 -20.11 9.23
CA LYS A 8 -1.72 -20.53 10.59
C LYS A 8 -1.75 -19.36 11.58
N GLN A 9 -1.08 -18.25 11.28
CA GLN A 9 -0.96 -17.11 12.20
C GLN A 9 -2.10 -16.11 11.98
N THR A 10 -2.20 -15.60 10.75
CA THR A 10 -3.15 -14.58 10.31
C THR A 10 -4.55 -15.13 10.09
N LYS A 11 -4.68 -16.45 9.85
CA LYS A 11 -5.94 -17.12 9.49
C LYS A 11 -6.49 -16.68 8.13
N ILE A 12 -5.69 -16.03 7.30
CA ILE A 12 -6.06 -15.58 5.97
C ILE A 12 -5.79 -16.70 4.95
N CYS A 13 -6.71 -16.91 4.03
CA CYS A 13 -6.52 -17.77 2.87
C CYS A 13 -5.51 -17.12 1.92
N GLU A 14 -4.28 -17.63 1.87
CA GLU A 14 -3.21 -17.06 1.04
C GLU A 14 -3.26 -17.58 -0.40
N ASN A 15 -3.76 -18.80 -0.61
CA ASN A 15 -3.75 -19.43 -1.92
C ASN A 15 -4.84 -20.51 -2.04
N ILE A 16 -5.21 -20.84 -3.27
CA ILE A 16 -6.12 -21.93 -3.62
C ILE A 16 -5.43 -22.82 -4.64
N ALA A 17 -5.27 -24.09 -4.28
CA ALA A 17 -4.56 -25.07 -5.10
C ALA A 17 -5.46 -26.28 -5.39
N VAL A 18 -5.23 -26.92 -6.53
CA VAL A 18 -5.96 -28.11 -6.93
C VAL A 18 -5.17 -29.34 -6.53
N PHE A 19 -5.80 -30.23 -5.77
CA PHE A 19 -5.24 -31.53 -5.39
C PHE A 19 -6.16 -32.68 -5.79
N GLU A 20 -5.59 -33.88 -5.84
CA GLU A 20 -6.36 -35.12 -6.04
C GLU A 20 -7.13 -35.53 -4.78
N SER A 21 -6.57 -35.26 -3.59
CA SER A 21 -7.21 -35.56 -2.30
C SER A 21 -6.76 -34.62 -1.18
N MET A 22 -7.59 -34.49 -0.14
CA MET A 22 -7.23 -33.76 1.09
C MET A 22 -5.99 -34.34 1.77
N GLN A 23 -5.87 -35.67 1.82
CA GLN A 23 -4.74 -36.32 2.49
C GLN A 23 -3.41 -35.95 1.83
N MET A 24 -3.38 -35.84 0.51
CA MET A 24 -2.19 -35.41 -0.22
C MET A 24 -1.79 -33.96 0.15
N ALA A 25 -2.76 -33.05 0.17
CA ALA A 25 -2.51 -31.66 0.56
C ALA A 25 -2.03 -31.53 2.01
N VAL A 26 -2.64 -32.29 2.94
CA VAL A 26 -2.20 -32.33 4.34
C VAL A 26 -0.77 -32.86 4.48
N ASN A 27 -0.43 -33.93 3.77
CA ASN A 27 0.91 -34.50 3.81
C ASN A 27 1.97 -33.55 3.24
N MET A 28 1.62 -32.76 2.22
CA MET A 28 2.56 -31.85 1.56
C MET A 28 2.69 -30.50 2.28
N LEU A 29 1.59 -29.95 2.79
CA LEU A 29 1.49 -28.55 3.21
C LEU A 29 0.90 -28.36 4.61
N GLY A 30 0.40 -29.42 5.26
CA GLY A 30 -0.28 -29.32 6.55
C GLY A 30 0.61 -28.85 7.71
N GLU A 31 1.94 -28.93 7.57
CA GLU A 31 2.87 -28.32 8.52
C GLU A 31 2.87 -26.79 8.45
N GLN A 32 2.72 -26.23 7.25
CA GLN A 32 2.79 -24.78 6.99
C GLN A 32 1.41 -24.13 7.04
N TYR A 33 0.39 -24.82 6.53
CA TYR A 33 -0.94 -24.28 6.29
C TYR A 33 -2.03 -25.04 7.06
N ILE A 34 -3.14 -24.36 7.31
CA ILE A 34 -4.42 -25.00 7.59
C ILE A 34 -5.02 -25.38 6.23
N ILE A 35 -5.33 -26.66 6.06
CA ILE A 35 -5.80 -27.24 4.80
C ILE A 35 -7.29 -27.48 4.90
N VAL A 36 -8.07 -26.78 4.08
CA VAL A 36 -9.52 -26.95 4.02
C VAL A 36 -10.01 -26.96 2.58
N GLU A 37 -11.14 -27.61 2.34
CA GLU A 37 -11.81 -27.51 1.04
C GLU A 37 -12.31 -26.07 0.82
N GLN A 38 -12.10 -25.56 -0.39
CA GLN A 38 -12.58 -24.24 -0.76
C GLN A 38 -14.12 -24.22 -0.74
N SER A 39 -14.70 -23.21 -0.10
CA SER A 39 -16.11 -22.89 -0.25
C SER A 39 -16.30 -21.89 -1.39
N ASP A 40 -17.27 -22.13 -2.29
CA ASP A 40 -17.51 -21.28 -3.48
C ASP A 40 -17.75 -19.79 -3.15
N SER A 41 -18.20 -19.48 -1.94
CA SER A 41 -18.43 -18.11 -1.48
C SER A 41 -17.18 -17.42 -0.94
N PHE A 42 -16.05 -18.13 -0.79
CA PHE A 42 -14.84 -17.63 -0.15
C PHE A 42 -13.59 -17.87 -1.02
N GLY A 43 -12.64 -16.94 -0.94
CA GLY A 43 -11.48 -16.88 -1.81
C GLY A 43 -10.20 -16.49 -1.10
N ILE A 44 -9.15 -16.26 -1.89
CA ILE A 44 -7.89 -15.69 -1.40
C ILE A 44 -8.19 -14.34 -0.74
N GLY A 45 -7.59 -14.11 0.42
CA GLY A 45 -7.83 -12.96 1.28
C GLY A 45 -8.87 -13.22 2.37
N ASP A 46 -9.84 -14.12 2.18
CA ASP A 46 -10.86 -14.38 3.19
C ASP A 46 -10.30 -15.10 4.42
N ILE A 47 -10.92 -14.88 5.58
CA ILE A 47 -10.45 -15.40 6.87
C ILE A 47 -11.15 -16.73 7.17
N TYR A 48 -10.38 -17.72 7.61
CA TYR A 48 -10.88 -18.99 8.13
C TYR A 48 -10.40 -19.25 9.56
N LYS A 49 -11.33 -19.17 10.51
CA LYS A 49 -11.02 -19.26 11.94
C LYS A 49 -12.05 -20.14 12.65
N ASN A 50 -11.58 -21.05 13.50
CA ASN A 50 -12.42 -21.95 14.31
C ASN A 50 -13.42 -22.79 13.50
N GLY A 51 -13.11 -23.11 12.25
CA GLY A 51 -14.00 -23.90 11.38
C GLY A 51 -14.93 -23.05 10.51
N GLU A 52 -14.96 -21.73 10.70
CA GLU A 52 -15.88 -20.81 10.02
C GLU A 52 -15.14 -19.89 9.05
N TRP A 53 -15.75 -19.68 7.90
CA TRP A 53 -15.31 -18.70 6.91
C TRP A 53 -15.97 -17.35 7.18
N SER A 54 -15.19 -16.28 7.09
CA SER A 54 -15.67 -14.91 7.09
C SER A 54 -15.00 -14.13 5.99
N LYS A 55 -15.77 -13.27 5.30
CA LYS A 55 -15.19 -12.36 4.32
C LYS A 55 -14.19 -11.47 5.04
N ASP A 56 -12.99 -11.40 4.50
CA ASP A 56 -12.04 -10.42 4.97
C ASP A 56 -12.50 -9.06 4.47
N THR A 57 -13.30 -8.43 5.31
CA THR A 57 -13.69 -7.05 5.14
C THR A 57 -12.53 -6.21 5.66
N HIS A 58 -11.40 -6.26 4.95
CA HIS A 58 -10.53 -5.08 4.90
C HIS A 58 -11.46 -3.97 4.42
N ALA A 59 -11.96 -3.18 5.37
CA ALA A 59 -12.76 -2.02 5.04
C ALA A 59 -11.93 -1.23 4.01
N PRO A 60 -12.50 -0.89 2.84
CA PRO A 60 -11.78 -0.05 1.91
C PRO A 60 -11.29 1.16 2.71
N GLN A 61 -9.99 1.48 2.60
CA GLN A 61 -9.39 2.58 3.35
C GLN A 61 -10.31 3.79 3.26
N THR A 62 -10.63 4.38 4.42
CA THR A 62 -11.51 5.54 4.45
C THR A 62 -10.88 6.68 3.66
N ALA A 63 -11.69 7.63 3.20
CA ALA A 63 -11.17 8.81 2.51
C ALA A 63 -10.14 9.57 3.37
N GLU A 64 -10.34 9.60 4.69
CA GLU A 64 -9.41 10.20 5.65
C GLU A 64 -8.08 9.43 5.73
N GLU A 65 -8.12 8.10 5.78
CA GLU A 65 -6.91 7.27 5.80
C GLU A 65 -6.12 7.39 4.49
N LYS A 66 -6.81 7.43 3.35
CA LYS A 66 -6.17 7.68 2.05
C LYS A 66 -5.53 9.07 2.03
N GLN A 67 -6.23 10.10 2.49
CA GLN A 67 -5.68 11.46 2.54
C GLN A 67 -4.45 11.55 3.45
N ALA A 68 -4.50 10.91 4.62
CA ALA A 68 -3.36 10.88 5.55
C ALA A 68 -2.14 10.18 4.94
N LYS A 69 -2.36 9.06 4.25
CA LYS A 69 -1.29 8.33 3.54
C LYS A 69 -0.70 9.15 2.40
N TYR A 70 -1.54 9.81 1.60
CA TYR A 70 -1.12 10.71 0.53
C TYR A 70 -0.27 11.88 1.05
N ASN A 71 -0.69 12.54 2.13
CA ASN A 71 0.06 13.64 2.74
C ASN A 71 1.43 13.15 3.22
N THR A 72 1.47 11.99 3.88
CA THR A 72 2.71 11.41 4.41
C THR A 72 3.70 11.08 3.29
N LEU A 73 3.24 10.38 2.25
CA LEU A 73 4.08 10.01 1.11
C LEU A 73 4.56 11.24 0.33
N SER A 74 3.70 12.25 0.14
CA SER A 74 4.09 13.49 -0.54
C SER A 74 5.27 14.16 0.18
N ILE A 75 5.21 14.29 1.50
CA ILE A 75 6.29 14.87 2.31
C ILE A 75 7.55 14.00 2.26
N GLN A 76 7.41 12.68 2.39
CA GLN A 76 8.53 11.75 2.30
C GLN A 76 9.27 11.89 0.97
N TYR A 77 8.56 11.95 -0.15
CA TYR A 77 9.16 12.11 -1.48
C TYR A 77 9.83 13.46 -1.67
N ILE A 78 9.26 14.55 -1.13
CA ILE A 78 9.93 15.85 -1.16
C ILE A 78 11.27 15.77 -0.41
N HIS A 79 11.26 15.15 0.77
CA HIS A 79 12.43 14.98 1.62
C HIS A 79 13.51 14.02 1.07
N GLU A 80 13.24 13.25 0.02
CA GLU A 80 14.27 12.46 -0.67
C GLU A 80 15.31 13.36 -1.36
N LYS A 81 14.94 14.58 -1.73
CA LYS A 81 15.80 15.53 -2.44
C LYS A 81 16.03 16.83 -1.70
N TYR A 82 15.00 17.37 -1.05
CA TYR A 82 15.08 18.64 -0.34
C TYR A 82 14.82 18.40 1.13
N SER A 83 15.83 18.63 1.98
CA SER A 83 15.60 18.61 3.41
C SER A 83 14.70 19.78 3.82
N LEU A 84 14.12 19.70 5.03
CA LEU A 84 13.34 20.81 5.59
C LEU A 84 14.14 22.13 5.62
N ASP A 85 15.45 22.06 5.86
CA ASP A 85 16.33 23.24 5.85
C ASP A 85 16.51 23.80 4.44
N ASP A 86 16.61 22.94 3.41
CA ASP A 86 16.67 23.36 2.01
C ASP A 86 15.36 24.02 1.59
N GLU A 87 14.22 23.43 1.94
CA GLU A 87 12.90 23.99 1.68
C GLU A 87 12.76 25.38 2.32
N ASN A 88 13.07 25.50 3.60
CA ASN A 88 13.03 26.78 4.31
C ASN A 88 13.96 27.82 3.69
N LYS A 89 15.15 27.41 3.24
CA LYS A 89 16.10 28.29 2.55
C LYS A 89 15.52 28.79 1.23
N ILE A 90 15.02 27.89 0.38
CA ILE A 90 14.42 28.21 -0.92
C ILE A 90 13.25 29.18 -0.75
N MET A 91 12.36 28.91 0.22
CA MET A 91 11.23 29.78 0.54
C MET A 91 11.70 31.16 0.99
N ARG A 92 12.65 31.22 1.92
CA ARG A 92 13.17 32.48 2.45
C ARG A 92 13.84 33.33 1.36
N GLU A 93 14.66 32.71 0.51
CA GLU A 93 15.36 33.39 -0.59
C GLU A 93 14.37 33.93 -1.63
N TYR A 94 13.36 33.14 -2.02
CA TYR A 94 12.31 33.58 -2.93
C TYR A 94 11.49 34.75 -2.36
N LEU A 95 11.11 34.68 -1.08
CA LEU A 95 10.35 35.75 -0.41
C LEU A 95 11.17 37.02 -0.17
N LEU A 96 12.49 36.89 -0.05
CA LEU A 96 13.41 38.01 0.16
C LEU A 96 13.50 38.91 -1.07
N ASP A 97 13.62 38.31 -2.26
CA ASP A 97 13.68 39.03 -3.53
C ASP A 97 13.07 38.22 -4.68
N MET A 98 11.77 38.43 -4.90
CA MET A 98 11.00 37.79 -5.96
C MET A 98 11.38 38.25 -7.37
N ASN A 99 12.25 39.25 -7.54
CA ASN A 99 12.75 39.65 -8.86
C ASN A 99 14.15 39.08 -9.16
N ASN A 100 14.78 38.42 -8.17
CA ASN A 100 16.05 37.76 -8.38
C ASN A 100 15.86 36.49 -9.22
N ALA A 101 16.50 36.44 -10.39
CA ALA A 101 16.37 35.31 -11.31
C ALA A 101 16.80 33.98 -10.68
N SER A 102 17.88 33.97 -9.91
CA SER A 102 18.38 32.73 -9.28
C SER A 102 17.42 32.20 -8.20
N TYR A 103 16.79 33.08 -7.41
CA TYR A 103 15.83 32.67 -6.40
C TYR A 103 14.52 32.18 -7.01
N ASN A 104 14.08 32.83 -8.10
CA ASN A 104 12.94 32.35 -8.88
C ASN A 104 13.21 30.96 -9.47
N ASP A 105 14.36 30.76 -10.13
CA ASP A 105 14.69 29.49 -10.78
C ASP A 105 14.74 28.34 -9.76
N ALA A 106 15.34 28.57 -8.59
CA ALA A 106 15.38 27.60 -7.50
C ALA A 106 13.98 27.25 -6.97
N PHE A 107 13.13 28.26 -6.76
CA PHE A 107 11.74 28.07 -6.30
C PHE A 107 10.87 27.36 -7.34
N GLN A 108 11.01 27.69 -8.63
CA GLN A 108 10.30 27.00 -9.71
C GLN A 108 10.74 25.54 -9.83
N ALA A 109 12.04 25.26 -9.78
CA ALA A 109 12.56 23.90 -9.82
C ALA A 109 12.07 23.07 -8.61
N TYR A 110 12.02 23.68 -7.42
CA TYR A 110 11.43 23.08 -6.24
C TYR A 110 9.94 22.75 -6.43
N ASN A 111 9.13 23.72 -6.89
CA ASN A 111 7.70 23.51 -7.09
C ASN A 111 7.40 22.42 -8.13
N VAL A 112 8.15 22.38 -9.24
CA VAL A 112 8.02 21.31 -10.24
C VAL A 112 8.26 19.93 -9.60
N TYR A 113 9.28 19.83 -8.74
CA TYR A 113 9.57 18.59 -8.04
C TYR A 113 8.49 18.21 -7.02
N VAL A 114 7.96 19.18 -6.26
CA VAL A 114 6.84 18.97 -5.33
C VAL A 114 5.61 18.40 -6.05
N GLU A 115 5.26 18.95 -7.22
CA GLU A 115 4.12 18.44 -8.00
C GLU A 115 4.36 17.03 -8.53
N GLN A 116 5.59 16.69 -8.92
CA GLN A 116 5.95 15.30 -9.28
C GLN A 116 5.80 14.34 -8.09
N CYS A 117 6.22 14.77 -6.89
CA CYS A 117 6.10 13.99 -5.67
C CYS A 117 4.63 13.72 -5.31
N LYS A 118 3.78 14.76 -5.40
CA LYS A 118 2.33 14.64 -5.20
C LYS A 118 1.68 13.72 -6.22
N ALA A 119 2.03 13.84 -7.51
CA ALA A 119 1.51 12.97 -8.56
C ALA A 119 1.88 11.50 -8.31
N LYS A 120 3.12 11.23 -7.89
CA LYS A 120 3.58 9.89 -7.50
C LYS A 120 2.79 9.35 -6.30
N ALA A 121 2.68 10.14 -5.22
CA ALA A 121 1.92 9.76 -4.03
C ALA A 121 0.43 9.51 -4.34
N HIS A 122 -0.17 10.34 -5.19
CA HIS A 122 -1.57 10.17 -5.60
C HIS A 122 -1.78 8.83 -6.32
N LYS A 123 -0.92 8.53 -7.31
CA LYS A 123 -0.97 7.27 -8.06
C LYS A 123 -0.84 6.04 -7.16
N GLU A 124 0.00 6.10 -6.13
CA GLU A 124 0.19 4.98 -5.20
C GLU A 124 -0.97 4.79 -4.22
N VAL A 125 -1.66 5.87 -3.84
CA VAL A 125 -2.74 5.83 -2.85
C VAL A 125 -4.12 5.61 -3.48
N TYR A 126 -4.37 6.24 -4.61
CA TYR A 126 -5.68 6.26 -5.27
C TYR A 126 -5.72 5.40 -6.54
N GLY A 127 -4.56 5.01 -7.09
CA GLY A 127 -4.46 4.30 -8.36
C GLY A 127 -4.27 5.23 -9.56
N ASN A 128 -4.13 4.65 -10.75
CA ASN A 128 -4.32 5.40 -11.99
C ASN A 128 -5.83 5.54 -12.22
N ASP A 129 -6.35 6.76 -12.25
CA ASP A 129 -7.63 7.02 -12.92
C ASP A 129 -7.54 6.68 -14.42
#